data_AF-A0A8C9A9H2-F1
#
_entry.id   AF-A0A8C9A9H2-F1
#
_cell.length_a   1.000
_cell.length_b   1.000
_cell.length_c   1.000
_cell.angle_alpha   90.00
_cell.angle_beta   90.00
_cell.angle_gamma   90.00
#
_symmetry.space_group_name_H-M   'P 1'
#
loop_
_entity.id
_entity.type
_entity.pdbx_description
1 polymer ?
#
loop_
_entity_poly.entity_id
_entity_poly.type
_entity_poly.pdbx_seq_one_letter_code
_entity_poly.pdbx_strand_id
1 'polypeptide(L)'
;MTGRGTPSRFLTSVLHNGLGRYVQQLQRLSFSLSRDGPSSRGAREFMEREVTDFARRNPGVVMYVNLRPCCVPRVVAEYLNGAVREESIHCKSVEEIVTLVQKLADQSGLEVIRIRKPFHTDSPSIQGQWHPFTNKPTTFGGLGPREVLDPASAQVQAQ
;
A
#
# COMPACT_ATOMS: atom_id res chain seq x y z
N MET A 1 8.77 18.20 -3.61
CA MET A 1 8.68 17.40 -2.37
C MET A 1 10.02 16.73 -2.11
N THR A 2 10.67 17.00 -0.97
CA THR A 2 11.97 16.40 -0.63
C THR A 2 11.76 15.13 0.20
N GLY A 3 12.48 14.04 -0.12
CA GLY A 3 12.27 12.73 0.53
C GLY A 3 12.63 12.67 2.03
N ARG A 4 13.23 13.72 2.59
CA ARG A 4 13.57 13.88 4.02
C ARG A 4 12.52 14.66 4.82
N GLY A 5 11.72 15.50 4.17
CA GLY A 5 10.70 16.33 4.84
C GLY A 5 9.31 15.71 4.88
N THR A 6 9.10 14.58 4.19
CA THR A 6 7.83 13.87 4.15
C THR A 6 7.97 12.45 4.73
N PRO A 7 6.91 11.89 5.33
CA PRO A 7 6.91 10.52 5.79
C PRO A 7 7.12 9.54 4.62
N SER A 8 7.52 8.32 4.95
CA SER A 8 7.70 7.25 3.97
C SER A 8 7.32 5.91 4.58
N ARG A 9 6.89 4.98 3.73
CA ARG A 9 6.55 3.60 4.12
C ARG A 9 7.22 2.58 3.21
N PHE A 10 7.19 1.32 3.63
CA PHE A 10 7.53 0.21 2.76
C PHE A 10 6.31 -0.21 1.93
N LEU A 11 6.56 -0.89 0.82
CA LEU A 11 5.52 -1.52 0.02
C LEU A 11 4.90 -2.67 0.83
N THR A 12 3.57 -2.75 0.85
CA THR A 12 2.81 -3.79 1.55
C THR A 12 1.40 -3.87 0.96
N SER A 13 0.65 -4.91 1.31
CA SER A 13 -0.75 -5.15 0.91
C SER A 13 -1.64 -5.18 2.15
N VAL A 14 -2.92 -4.81 1.99
CA VAL A 14 -3.91 -4.94 3.06
C VAL A 14 -4.34 -6.40 3.13
N LEU A 15 -4.18 -7.05 4.29
CA LEU A 15 -4.56 -8.46 4.53
C LEU A 15 -4.06 -9.44 3.45
N HIS A 16 -2.85 -9.21 2.91
CA HIS A 16 -2.25 -10.03 1.84
C HIS A 16 -3.16 -10.23 0.62
N ASN A 17 -3.89 -9.18 0.23
CA ASN A 17 -4.77 -9.19 -0.94
C ASN A 17 -4.04 -9.72 -2.18
N GLY A 18 -4.65 -10.69 -2.87
CA GLY A 18 -4.08 -11.35 -4.04
C GLY A 18 -3.35 -12.67 -3.78
N LEU A 19 -3.04 -13.05 -2.52
CA LEU A 19 -2.50 -14.39 -2.23
C LEU A 19 -3.55 -15.49 -2.41
N GLY A 20 -4.72 -15.33 -1.80
CA GLY A 20 -5.82 -16.30 -1.90
C GLY A 20 -6.89 -15.87 -2.89
N ARG A 21 -7.45 -14.66 -2.68
CA ARG A 21 -8.39 -14.01 -3.60
C ARG A 21 -8.14 -12.51 -3.62
N TYR A 22 -8.63 -11.86 -4.66
CA TYR A 22 -8.71 -10.41 -4.70
C TYR A 22 -9.98 -9.92 -4.00
N VAL A 23 -9.84 -8.89 -3.16
CA VAL A 23 -10.95 -8.14 -2.57
C VAL A 23 -10.75 -6.65 -2.89
N GLN A 24 -11.78 -6.03 -3.47
CA GLN A 24 -11.81 -4.59 -3.72
C GLN A 24 -11.76 -3.83 -2.38
N GLN A 25 -10.83 -2.88 -2.26
CA GLN A 25 -10.57 -2.20 -0.98
C GLN A 25 -11.46 -0.97 -0.76
N LEU A 26 -11.95 -0.36 -1.84
CA LEU A 26 -12.93 0.71 -1.75
C LEU A 26 -14.25 0.14 -1.22
N GLN A 27 -14.76 0.71 -0.14
CA GLN A 27 -16.01 0.28 0.51
C GLN A 27 -17.17 1.21 0.18
N ARG A 28 -16.94 2.52 0.25
CA ARG A 28 -17.99 3.53 0.13
C ARG A 28 -17.52 4.74 -0.66
N LEU A 29 -18.40 5.26 -1.52
CA LEU A 29 -18.27 6.58 -2.14
C LEU A 29 -19.43 7.47 -1.72
N SER A 30 -19.12 8.62 -1.13
CA SER A 30 -20.10 9.62 -0.74
C SER A 30 -19.89 10.88 -1.57
N PHE A 31 -20.86 11.19 -2.44
CA PHE A 31 -20.83 12.39 -3.27
C PHE A 31 -21.62 13.50 -2.62
N SER A 32 -21.05 14.71 -2.66
CA SER A 32 -21.76 15.93 -2.32
C SER A 32 -21.72 16.89 -3.49
N LEU A 33 -22.89 17.25 -3.99
CA LEU A 33 -23.02 18.12 -5.16
C LEU A 33 -24.26 19.01 -5.05
N SER A 34 -24.21 20.15 -5.73
CA SER A 34 -25.29 21.14 -5.77
C SER A 34 -26.19 20.90 -6.97
N ARG A 35 -27.50 21.11 -6.79
CA ARG A 35 -28.50 21.05 -7.86
C ARG A 35 -28.28 22.17 -8.89
N ASP A 36 -28.00 23.38 -8.42
CA ASP A 36 -28.11 24.59 -9.23
C ASP A 36 -26.73 25.18 -9.62
N GLY A 37 -25.68 24.86 -8.87
CA GLY A 37 -24.35 25.46 -9.06
C GLY A 37 -23.64 25.02 -10.35
N PRO A 38 -23.00 25.94 -11.10
CA PRO A 38 -22.24 25.59 -12.31
C PRO A 38 -21.00 24.73 -11.99
N SER A 39 -20.42 24.90 -10.80
CA SER A 39 -19.28 24.12 -10.33
C SER A 39 -19.55 22.62 -10.19
N SER A 40 -20.83 22.24 -10.07
CA SER A 40 -21.30 20.85 -9.96
C SER A 40 -21.85 20.30 -11.27
N ARG A 41 -21.69 20.99 -12.41
CA ARG A 41 -22.24 20.57 -13.70
C ARG A 41 -21.77 19.17 -14.11
N GLY A 42 -20.46 18.93 -14.16
CA GLY A 42 -19.91 17.62 -14.53
C GLY A 42 -20.26 16.52 -13.52
N ALA A 43 -20.35 16.87 -12.23
CA ALA A 43 -20.78 15.92 -11.19
C ALA A 43 -22.24 15.48 -11.39
N ARG A 44 -23.14 16.39 -11.78
CA ARG A 44 -24.54 16.05 -12.09
C ARG A 44 -24.65 15.14 -13.30
N GLU A 45 -23.96 15.49 -14.39
CA GLU A 45 -23.98 14.70 -15.62
C GLU A 45 -23.39 13.29 -15.40
N PHE A 46 -22.34 13.17 -14.57
CA PHE A 46 -21.83 11.87 -14.12
C PHE A 46 -22.88 11.05 -13.36
N MET A 47 -23.67 11.68 -12.47
CA MET A 47 -24.76 11.00 -11.75
C MET A 47 -25.89 10.56 -12.66
N GLU A 48 -26.14 11.26 -13.76
CA GLU A 48 -27.21 10.92 -14.70
C GLU A 48 -26.81 9.76 -15.61
N ARG A 49 -25.56 9.69 -16.05
CA ARG A 49 -25.13 8.76 -17.11
C ARG A 49 -24.23 7.63 -16.62
N GLU A 50 -23.25 7.92 -15.77
CA GLU A 50 -22.11 7.02 -15.52
C GLU A 50 -22.23 6.26 -14.19
N VAL A 51 -22.86 6.84 -13.18
CA VAL A 51 -22.87 6.30 -11.81
C VAL A 51 -23.50 4.91 -11.74
N THR A 52 -24.57 4.66 -12.50
CA THR A 52 -25.29 3.39 -12.49
C THR A 52 -24.44 2.27 -13.07
N ASP A 53 -23.74 2.53 -14.17
CA ASP A 53 -22.87 1.55 -14.81
C ASP A 53 -21.59 1.31 -14.00
N PHE A 54 -21.08 2.34 -13.31
CA PHE A 54 -20.02 2.14 -12.33
C PHE A 54 -20.48 1.24 -11.16
N ALA A 55 -21.68 1.47 -10.60
CA ALA A 55 -22.21 0.66 -9.52
C ALA A 55 -22.46 -0.80 -9.94
N ARG A 56 -22.95 -1.03 -11.17
CA ARG A 56 -23.12 -2.38 -11.73
C ARG A 56 -21.79 -3.13 -11.87
N ARG A 57 -20.72 -2.44 -12.27
CA ARG A 57 -19.38 -3.02 -12.38
C ARG A 57 -18.74 -3.29 -11.02
N ASN A 58 -19.12 -2.54 -9.99
CA ASN A 58 -18.53 -2.61 -8.65
C ASN A 58 -19.61 -2.89 -7.58
N PRO A 59 -20.23 -4.10 -7.58
CA PRO A 59 -21.33 -4.40 -6.65
C PRO A 59 -20.92 -4.42 -5.18
N GLY A 60 -19.62 -4.47 -4.86
CA GLY A 60 -19.09 -4.38 -3.50
C GLY A 60 -18.97 -2.96 -2.95
N VAL A 61 -19.17 -1.93 -3.78
CA VAL A 61 -19.01 -0.52 -3.39
C VAL A 61 -20.38 0.11 -3.17
N VAL A 62 -20.60 0.67 -2.00
CA VAL A 62 -21.84 1.42 -1.69
C VAL A 62 -21.67 2.88 -2.08
N MET A 63 -22.62 3.42 -2.86
CA MET A 63 -22.58 4.80 -3.33
C MET A 63 -23.72 5.62 -2.70
N TYR A 64 -23.37 6.76 -2.11
CA TYR A 64 -24.32 7.73 -1.56
C TYR A 64 -24.25 9.02 -2.36
N VAL A 65 -25.42 9.57 -2.71
CA VAL A 65 -25.54 10.85 -3.40
C VAL A 65 -26.27 11.82 -2.47
N ASN A 66 -25.55 12.83 -1.99
CA ASN A 66 -26.11 13.90 -1.18
C ASN A 66 -26.23 15.17 -2.03
N LEU A 67 -27.46 15.44 -2.46
CA LEU A 67 -27.83 16.69 -3.12
C LEU A 67 -28.04 17.76 -2.05
N ARG A 68 -27.07 18.68 -1.91
CA ARG A 68 -27.18 19.80 -0.97
C ARG A 68 -26.60 21.09 -1.57
N PRO A 69 -27.06 22.26 -1.12
CA PRO A 69 -26.41 23.52 -1.49
C PRO A 69 -24.92 23.49 -1.12
N CYS A 70 -24.05 23.52 -2.13
CA CYS A 70 -22.61 23.59 -1.93
C CYS A 70 -21.91 24.29 -3.10
N CYS A 71 -20.86 25.08 -2.80
CA CYS A 71 -20.08 25.76 -3.83
C CYS A 71 -19.03 24.85 -4.49
N VAL A 72 -18.50 23.88 -3.73
CA VAL A 72 -17.42 22.99 -4.16
C VAL A 72 -17.90 21.54 -4.00
N PRO A 73 -18.23 20.84 -5.10
CA PRO A 73 -18.61 19.43 -5.02
C PRO A 73 -17.40 18.56 -4.69
N ARG A 74 -17.66 17.47 -3.97
CA ARG A 74 -16.63 16.57 -3.43
C ARG A 74 -17.08 15.12 -3.49
N VAL A 75 -16.10 14.23 -3.52
CA VAL A 75 -16.26 12.79 -3.34
C VAL A 75 -15.42 12.36 -2.15
N VAL A 76 -16.01 11.58 -1.25
CA VAL A 76 -15.32 10.95 -0.12
C VAL A 76 -15.28 9.45 -0.37
N ALA A 77 -14.08 8.90 -0.44
CA ALA A 77 -13.81 7.47 -0.59
C ALA A 77 -13.37 6.87 0.74
N GLU A 78 -14.08 5.85 1.21
CA GLU A 78 -13.74 5.10 2.43
C GLU A 78 -13.28 3.70 2.06
N TYR A 79 -12.18 3.27 2.67
CA TYR A 79 -11.54 1.98 2.39
C TYR A 79 -11.67 1.03 3.58
N LEU A 80 -11.54 -0.28 3.32
CA LEU A 80 -11.68 -1.34 4.34
C LEU A 80 -10.68 -1.21 5.51
N ASN A 81 -9.52 -0.61 5.28
CA ASN A 81 -8.53 -0.33 6.33
C ASN A 81 -8.87 0.89 7.20
N GLY A 82 -10.03 1.53 6.99
CA GLY A 82 -10.48 2.74 7.69
C GLY A 82 -9.92 4.05 7.12
N ALA A 83 -9.10 4.00 6.06
CA ALA A 83 -8.62 5.21 5.42
C ALA A 83 -9.77 5.95 4.73
N VAL A 84 -9.75 7.28 4.84
CA VAL A 84 -10.73 8.16 4.20
C VAL A 84 -9.99 9.14 3.30
N ARG A 85 -10.38 9.20 2.03
CA ARG A 85 -9.80 10.10 1.03
C ARG A 85 -10.88 11.00 0.47
N GLU A 86 -10.72 12.29 0.70
CA GLU A 86 -11.61 13.32 0.16
C GLU A 86 -10.94 13.99 -1.05
N GLU A 87 -11.64 14.01 -2.18
CA GLU A 87 -11.18 14.73 -3.37
C GLU A 87 -12.27 15.71 -3.87
N SER A 88 -11.83 16.89 -4.30
CA SER A 88 -12.73 17.85 -4.95
C SER A 88 -12.96 17.45 -6.41
N ILE A 89 -14.20 17.61 -6.85
CA ILE A 89 -14.63 17.42 -8.25
C ILE A 89 -15.15 18.73 -8.85
N HIS A 90 -14.68 19.85 -8.30
CA HIS A 90 -15.07 21.19 -8.69
C HIS A 90 -14.68 21.49 -10.13
N CYS A 91 -15.67 21.88 -10.94
CA CYS A 91 -15.48 22.27 -12.35
C CYS A 91 -14.77 21.22 -13.21
N LYS A 92 -14.83 19.94 -12.83
CA LYS A 92 -14.30 18.83 -13.63
C LYS A 92 -15.30 18.37 -14.69
N SER A 93 -14.80 17.87 -15.82
CA SER A 93 -15.62 17.20 -16.83
C SER A 93 -16.07 15.82 -16.34
N VAL A 94 -17.02 15.20 -17.05
CA VAL A 94 -17.49 13.85 -16.70
C VAL A 94 -16.35 12.83 -16.84
N GLU A 95 -15.56 12.93 -17.90
CA GLU A 95 -14.44 12.02 -18.19
C GLU A 95 -13.34 12.09 -17.13
N GLU A 96 -13.05 13.30 -16.64
CA GLU A 96 -12.13 13.51 -15.51
C GLU A 96 -12.68 12.88 -14.23
N ILE A 97 -13.98 12.99 -13.98
CA ILE A 97 -14.64 12.39 -12.81
C ILE A 97 -14.66 10.86 -12.93
N VAL A 98 -14.95 10.29 -14.10
CA VAL A 98 -14.90 8.84 -14.36
C VAL A 98 -13.50 8.30 -14.08
N THR A 99 -12.47 8.94 -14.65
CA THR A 99 -11.07 8.56 -14.45
C THR A 99 -10.69 8.66 -12.97
N LEU A 100 -11.17 9.70 -12.29
CA LEU A 100 -10.93 9.89 -10.87
C LEU A 100 -11.57 8.80 -10.01
N VAL A 101 -12.85 8.51 -10.24
CA VAL A 101 -13.60 7.51 -9.46
C VAL A 101 -13.03 6.12 -9.69
N GLN A 102 -12.65 5.79 -10.94
CA GLN A 102 -11.96 4.54 -11.23
C GLN A 102 -10.61 4.44 -10.50
N LYS A 103 -9.80 5.51 -10.53
CA LYS A 103 -8.54 5.59 -9.75
C LYS A 103 -8.78 5.36 -8.25
N LEU A 104 -9.85 5.92 -7.68
CA LEU A 104 -10.18 5.71 -6.26
C LEU A 104 -10.58 4.25 -5.97
N ALA A 105 -11.28 3.60 -6.90
CA ALA A 105 -11.69 2.20 -6.82
C ALA A 105 -10.53 1.22 -6.90
N ASP A 106 -9.52 1.55 -7.71
CA ASP A 106 -8.34 0.71 -7.92
C ASP A 106 -7.29 0.86 -6.80
N GLN A 107 -7.42 1.89 -5.95
CA GLN A 107 -6.53 2.15 -4.82
C GLN A 107 -6.87 1.28 -3.60
N SER A 108 -5.86 1.09 -2.73
CA SER A 108 -5.96 0.21 -1.55
C SER A 108 -6.27 0.91 -0.23
N GLY A 109 -6.36 2.24 -0.21
CA GLY A 109 -6.48 3.03 1.02
C GLY A 109 -5.16 3.19 1.79
N LEU A 110 -4.04 2.66 1.29
CA LEU A 110 -2.72 2.97 1.86
C LEU A 110 -2.31 4.41 1.54
N GLU A 111 -1.63 5.06 2.48
CA GLU A 111 -1.16 6.44 2.30
C GLU A 111 -0.31 6.60 1.03
N VAL A 112 -0.62 7.65 0.27
CA VAL A 112 0.10 8.05 -0.95
C VAL A 112 1.30 8.92 -0.55
N ILE A 113 2.31 8.24 -0.03
CA ILE A 113 3.59 8.83 0.40
C ILE A 113 4.74 8.08 -0.27
N ARG A 114 5.98 8.54 -0.05
CA ARG A 114 7.16 7.93 -0.68
C ARG A 114 7.30 6.45 -0.27
N ILE A 115 7.30 5.57 -1.26
CA ILE A 115 7.60 4.15 -1.07
C ILE A 115 9.12 3.96 -1.08
N ARG A 116 9.66 3.32 -0.04
CA ARG A 116 11.12 3.17 0.14
C ARG A 116 11.76 2.14 -0.79
N LYS A 117 11.10 1.00 -1.00
CA LYS A 117 11.57 -0.10 -1.84
C LYS A 117 10.40 -0.54 -2.74
N PRO A 118 10.61 -0.68 -4.06
CA PRO A 118 9.56 -1.08 -5.00
C PRO A 118 9.27 -2.59 -4.97
N PHE A 119 9.76 -3.31 -3.96
CA PHE A 119 9.57 -4.73 -3.75
C PHE A 119 9.42 -5.01 -2.26
N HIS A 120 8.76 -6.12 -1.94
CA HIS A 120 8.59 -6.63 -0.58
C HIS A 120 8.53 -8.16 -0.64
N THR A 121 9.18 -8.83 0.31
CA THR A 121 9.13 -10.28 0.49
C THR A 121 9.33 -10.58 1.98
N ASP A 122 8.53 -11.50 2.52
CA ASP A 122 8.68 -11.99 3.89
C ASP A 122 9.78 -13.08 3.98
N SER A 123 10.13 -13.70 2.84
CA SER A 123 11.14 -14.76 2.72
C SER A 123 12.26 -14.32 1.77
N PRO A 124 13.23 -13.50 2.24
CA PRO A 124 14.27 -12.94 1.37
C PRO A 124 15.40 -13.92 0.99
N SER A 125 15.60 -15.02 1.72
CA SER A 125 16.58 -16.06 1.39
C SER A 125 15.96 -17.45 1.45
N ILE A 126 16.41 -18.34 0.58
CA ILE A 126 15.93 -19.73 0.46
C ILE A 126 16.97 -20.72 1.03
N GLN A 127 18.27 -20.48 0.78
CA GLN A 127 19.36 -21.42 1.13
C GLN A 127 20.09 -21.04 2.44
N GLY A 128 19.52 -20.11 3.21
CA GLY A 128 20.17 -19.49 4.36
C GLY A 128 20.71 -18.11 4.01
N GLN A 129 20.56 -17.16 4.94
CA GLN A 129 21.14 -15.84 4.77
C GLN A 129 22.66 -15.93 4.92
N TRP A 130 23.39 -15.21 4.07
CA TRP A 130 24.83 -15.11 4.21
C TRP A 130 25.21 -14.62 5.62
N HIS A 131 26.18 -15.28 6.23
CA HIS A 131 26.82 -14.85 7.46
C HIS A 131 28.34 -14.97 7.29
N PRO A 132 29.15 -14.30 8.13
CA PRO A 132 30.61 -14.25 7.96
C PRO A 132 31.33 -15.62 7.90
N PHE A 133 30.69 -16.68 8.40
CA PHE A 133 31.23 -18.04 8.43
C PHE A 133 30.70 -18.96 7.31
N THR A 134 29.80 -18.50 6.44
CA THR A 134 29.17 -19.35 5.40
C THR A 134 30.21 -20.02 4.49
N ASN A 135 31.26 -19.28 4.11
CA ASN A 135 32.33 -19.77 3.23
C ASN A 135 33.66 -19.94 3.98
N LYS A 136 33.62 -20.26 5.28
CA LYS A 136 34.83 -20.52 6.09
C LYS A 136 34.88 -21.99 6.47
N PRO A 137 36.01 -22.70 6.22
CA PRO A 137 36.17 -24.06 6.70
C PRO A 137 36.25 -24.07 8.22
N THR A 138 35.75 -25.13 8.84
CA THR A 138 35.90 -25.38 10.28
C THR A 138 37.29 -25.95 10.57
N THR A 139 37.96 -25.44 11.60
CA THR A 139 39.22 -26.01 12.10
C THR A 139 38.94 -27.30 12.88
N PHE A 140 39.89 -28.25 12.87
CA PHE A 140 39.81 -29.43 13.72
C PHE A 140 39.76 -29.00 15.20
N GLY A 141 38.85 -29.58 15.98
CA GLY A 141 38.63 -29.21 17.38
C GLY A 141 38.00 -27.83 17.61
N GLY A 142 37.64 -27.08 16.55
CA GLY A 142 37.06 -25.74 16.67
C GLY A 142 37.98 -24.69 17.29
N LEU A 143 39.30 -24.95 17.28
CA LEU A 143 40.30 -24.12 17.94
C LEU A 143 40.40 -22.73 17.31
N GLY A 144 40.55 -21.72 18.17
CA GLY A 144 40.90 -20.38 17.78
C GLY A 144 42.34 -20.28 17.26
N PRO A 145 42.69 -19.19 16.57
CA PRO A 145 44.08 -18.96 16.14
C PRO A 145 45.03 -18.96 17.35
N ARG A 146 46.06 -19.81 17.30
CA ARG A 146 47.09 -19.97 18.36
C ARG A 146 46.59 -20.60 19.67
N GLU A 147 45.45 -21.27 19.66
CA GLU A 147 44.96 -22.04 20.80
C GLU A 147 45.59 -23.44 20.83
N VAL A 148 46.07 -23.86 21.99
CA VAL A 148 46.71 -25.18 22.17
C VAL A 148 45.64 -26.18 22.60
N LEU A 149 45.50 -27.27 21.84
CA LEU A 149 44.67 -28.42 22.22
C LEU A 149 45.37 -29.18 23.36
N ASP A 150 44.68 -29.37 24.49
CA ASP A 150 45.17 -30.07 25.68
C ASP A 150 46.54 -29.58 26.19
N PRO A 151 46.58 -28.46 26.94
CA PRO A 151 47.83 -27.90 27.47
C PRO A 151 48.59 -28.85 28.40
N ALA A 152 47.93 -29.88 28.94
CA ALA A 152 48.53 -30.90 29.80
C ALA A 152 49.46 -31.87 29.05
N SER A 153 49.21 -32.16 27.75
CA SER A 153 50.05 -33.07 26.96
C SER A 153 51.39 -32.48 26.53
N ALA A 154 51.52 -31.15 26.48
CA ALA A 154 52.76 -30.48 26.06
C ALA A 154 53.87 -30.53 27.14
N GLN A 155 53.53 -30.72 28.42
CA GLN A 155 54.52 -30.77 29.50
C GLN A 155 55.25 -32.12 29.62
N VAL A 156 54.72 -33.20 29.03
CA VAL A 156 55.29 -34.56 29.16
C VAL A 156 56.45 -34.81 28.17
N GLN A 157 56.56 -34.02 27.09
CA GLN A 157 57.63 -34.17 26.09
C GLN A 157 58.92 -33.35 26.38
N ALA A 158 58.99 -32.65 27.51
CA ALA A 158 60.11 -31.76 27.87
C ALA A 158 60.99 -32.28 29.04
N GLN A 159 60.92 -33.57 29.37
CA GLN A 159 61.81 -34.23 30.34
C GLN A 159 62.71 -35.27 29.68
#